data_AF-A0A9N9GH95-F1
#
_entry.id   AF-A0A9N9GH95-F1
#
_cell.length_a   1.000
_cell.length_b   1.000
_cell.length_c   1.000
_cell.angle_alpha   90.00
_cell.angle_beta   90.00
_cell.angle_gamma   90.00
#
_symmetry.space_group_name_H-M   'P 1'
#
loop_
_entity.id
_entity.type
_entity.pdbx_description
1 polymer ?
#
loop_
_entity_poly.entity_id
_entity_poly.type
_entity_poly.pdbx_seq_one_letter_code
_entity_poly.pdbx_strand_id
1 'polypeptide(L)'
;MSMKKSTNGTQQDKLREKHAKSAKPTRKSTLSKAGEFLIKHQIELPLAVISTIGMAYLCGVQQAEKFLFIKYRDPETGLYAKGKDDIYFVSFWVIMFTFLRAAVMEHLLIPIAKKEGIKTTIRFAEQGWLFIYYSTSWTLGMLAKTLKYLGYNRVCDVLFVFFMISWIITRHVLYGFVIYSTWAESHQYLTYNWLPEKGFYFTQNSQRFFLSMFLSLQALINFWLYLIFRIAFRVIRGESAKDVRSDGETDEE
;
A
#
# COMPACT_ATOMS: atom_id res chain seq x y z
N MET A 1 5.91 10.39 62.40
CA MET A 1 4.92 9.79 61.46
C MET A 1 5.59 9.40 60.13
N SER A 2 6.72 8.68 60.15
CA SER A 2 7.48 8.31 58.93
C SER A 2 8.07 6.90 59.05
N MET A 3 7.20 5.88 59.07
CA MET A 3 7.64 4.48 59.04
C MET A 3 6.64 3.51 58.38
N LYS A 4 5.58 4.00 57.73
CA LYS A 4 4.54 3.15 57.08
C LYS A 4 4.66 3.02 55.54
N LYS A 5 5.54 3.81 54.88
CA LYS A 5 5.65 3.81 53.41
C LYS A 5 6.57 2.72 52.84
N SER A 6 7.54 2.21 53.61
CA SER A 6 8.54 1.25 53.12
C SER A 6 7.97 -0.18 52.96
N THR A 7 7.03 -0.58 53.82
CA THR A 7 6.48 -1.95 53.86
C THR A 7 5.48 -2.25 52.74
N ASN A 8 4.79 -1.23 52.21
CA ASN A 8 3.78 -1.39 51.16
C ASN A 8 4.40 -1.73 49.79
N GLY A 9 5.59 -1.20 49.46
CA GLY A 9 6.27 -1.51 48.19
C GLY A 9 6.68 -2.98 48.12
N THR A 10 7.26 -3.50 49.20
CA THR A 10 7.73 -4.89 49.29
C THR A 10 6.60 -5.92 49.18
N GLN A 11 5.38 -5.59 49.62
CA GLN A 11 4.22 -6.48 49.54
C GLN A 11 3.61 -6.48 48.13
N GLN A 12 3.63 -5.32 47.46
CA GLN A 12 3.15 -5.15 46.10
C GLN A 12 4.07 -5.82 45.06
N ASP A 13 5.38 -5.80 45.30
CA ASP A 13 6.37 -6.50 44.47
C ASP A 13 6.27 -8.02 44.61
N LYS A 14 6.05 -8.53 45.83
CA LYS A 14 5.81 -9.97 46.07
C LYS A 14 4.51 -10.46 45.42
N LEU A 15 3.46 -9.64 45.41
CA LEU A 15 2.22 -9.94 44.69
C LEU A 15 2.48 -9.96 43.17
N ARG A 16 3.18 -8.96 42.62
CA ARG A 16 3.55 -8.91 41.20
C ARG A 16 4.37 -10.11 40.76
N GLU A 17 5.36 -10.55 41.56
CA GLU A 17 6.13 -11.77 41.27
C GLU A 17 5.25 -13.03 41.27
N LYS A 18 4.29 -13.13 42.21
CA LYS A 18 3.37 -14.27 42.28
C LYS A 18 2.43 -14.31 41.07
N HIS A 19 1.95 -13.15 40.61
CA HIS A 19 1.17 -13.02 39.37
C HIS A 19 2.01 -13.33 38.11
N ALA A 20 3.27 -12.88 38.06
CA ALA A 20 4.17 -13.16 36.93
C ALA A 20 4.56 -14.65 36.83
N LYS A 21 4.77 -15.33 37.96
CA LYS A 21 5.07 -16.76 38.02
C LYS A 21 3.84 -17.66 37.73
N SER A 22 2.63 -17.10 37.77
CA SER A 22 1.38 -17.84 37.51
C SER A 22 0.90 -17.77 36.05
N ALA A 23 1.52 -16.93 35.22
CA ALA A 23 1.18 -16.83 33.80
C ALA A 23 1.69 -18.07 33.03
N LYS A 24 0.77 -18.98 32.68
CA LYS A 24 1.07 -20.15 31.83
C LYS A 24 1.51 -19.71 30.42
N PRO A 25 2.52 -20.35 29.82
CA PRO A 25 2.92 -20.04 28.44
C PRO A 25 1.80 -20.41 27.47
N THR A 26 1.23 -19.41 26.80
CA THR A 26 0.22 -19.58 25.75
C THR A 26 0.83 -20.29 24.55
N ARG A 27 0.24 -21.42 24.13
CA ARG A 27 0.67 -22.20 22.96
C ARG A 27 0.49 -21.35 21.70
N LYS A 28 1.60 -20.79 21.17
CA LYS A 28 1.58 -20.00 19.93
C LYS A 28 1.09 -20.84 18.75
N SER A 29 0.08 -20.30 18.04
CA SER A 29 -0.49 -20.89 16.81
C SER A 29 0.59 -21.10 15.73
N THR A 30 0.44 -22.13 14.90
CA THR A 30 1.32 -22.39 13.74
C THR A 30 1.49 -21.15 12.84
N LEU A 31 0.43 -20.34 12.70
CA LEU A 31 0.43 -19.09 11.96
C LEU A 31 1.33 -18.01 12.59
N SER A 32 1.36 -17.95 13.93
CA SER A 32 2.25 -17.05 14.66
C SER A 32 3.71 -17.47 14.52
N LYS A 33 4.00 -18.77 14.46
CA LYS A 33 5.36 -19.29 14.23
C LYS A 33 5.85 -18.99 12.80
N ALA A 34 4.98 -19.14 11.81
CA ALA A 34 5.29 -18.80 10.43
C ALA A 34 5.53 -17.28 10.26
N GLY A 35 4.71 -16.44 10.91
CA GLY A 35 4.93 -14.99 10.92
C GLY A 35 6.25 -14.60 11.58
N GLU A 36 6.59 -15.19 12.73
CA GLU A 36 7.89 -14.96 13.40
C GLU A 36 9.07 -15.39 12.51
N PHE A 37 8.94 -16.50 11.80
CA PHE A 37 9.95 -16.95 10.85
C PHE A 37 10.14 -15.96 9.69
N LEU A 38 9.05 -15.48 9.09
CA LEU A 38 9.10 -14.49 8.00
C LEU A 38 9.73 -13.17 8.44
N ILE A 39 9.40 -12.70 9.65
CA ILE A 39 9.99 -11.48 10.21
C ILE A 39 11.49 -11.67 10.45
N LYS A 40 11.89 -12.82 10.99
CA LYS A 40 13.30 -13.13 11.24
C LYS A 40 14.12 -13.18 9.96
N HIS A 41 13.55 -13.71 8.87
CA HIS A 41 14.23 -13.88 7.59
C HIS A 41 13.77 -12.86 6.52
N GLN A 42 13.34 -11.67 6.95
CA GLN A 42 12.77 -10.65 6.06
C GLN A 42 13.72 -10.12 4.98
N ILE A 43 15.05 -10.27 5.15
CA ILE A 43 16.07 -9.88 4.17
C ILE A 43 16.52 -11.09 3.36
N GLU A 44 16.83 -12.19 4.05
CA GLU A 44 17.39 -13.40 3.44
C GLU A 44 16.45 -14.03 2.42
N LEU A 45 15.14 -14.06 2.69
CA LEU A 45 14.16 -14.65 1.77
C LEU A 45 14.05 -13.86 0.46
N PRO A 46 13.77 -12.54 0.45
CA PRO A 46 13.79 -11.76 -0.78
C PRO A 46 15.14 -11.79 -1.50
N LEU A 47 16.26 -11.70 -0.76
CA LEU A 47 17.60 -11.72 -1.34
C LEU A 47 17.89 -13.05 -2.03
N ALA A 48 17.52 -14.17 -1.41
CA ALA A 48 17.68 -15.50 -2.00
C ALA A 48 16.87 -15.64 -3.29
N VAL A 49 15.63 -15.16 -3.32
CA VAL A 49 14.79 -15.18 -4.53
C VAL A 49 15.38 -14.30 -5.63
N ILE A 50 15.79 -13.07 -5.32
CA ILE A 50 16.41 -12.15 -6.28
C ILE A 50 17.72 -12.73 -6.82
N SER A 51 18.55 -13.28 -5.95
CA SER A 51 19.84 -13.88 -6.32
C SER A 51 19.66 -15.13 -7.18
N THR A 52 18.64 -15.94 -6.89
CA THR A 52 18.30 -17.12 -7.69
C THR A 52 17.82 -16.72 -9.08
N ILE A 53 16.94 -15.71 -9.19
CA ILE A 53 16.46 -15.19 -10.48
C ILE A 53 17.62 -14.57 -11.28
N GLY A 54 18.49 -13.78 -10.62
CA GLY A 54 19.66 -13.19 -11.24
C GLY A 54 20.66 -14.24 -11.74
N MET A 55 20.91 -15.27 -10.94
CA MET A 55 21.78 -16.39 -11.33
C MET A 55 21.18 -17.19 -12.49
N ALA A 56 19.87 -17.46 -12.46
CA ALA A 56 19.16 -18.11 -13.57
C ALA A 56 19.25 -17.30 -14.87
N TYR A 57 19.20 -15.96 -14.77
CA TYR A 57 19.42 -15.07 -15.92
C TYR A 57 20.85 -15.16 -16.46
N LEU A 58 21.86 -15.16 -15.58
CA LEU A 58 23.26 -15.31 -15.99
C LEU A 58 23.54 -16.69 -16.64
N CYS A 59 22.84 -17.74 -16.22
CA CYS A 59 22.90 -19.06 -16.83
C CYS A 59 22.10 -19.19 -18.14
N GLY A 60 21.45 -18.11 -18.62
CA GLY A 60 20.69 -18.10 -19.87
C GLY A 60 19.33 -18.83 -19.80
N VAL A 61 18.75 -18.98 -18.61
CA VAL A 61 17.44 -19.62 -18.44
C VAL A 61 16.34 -18.69 -18.95
N GLN A 62 15.60 -19.11 -19.98
CA GLN A 62 14.56 -18.32 -20.65
C GLN A 62 13.43 -17.84 -19.72
N GLN A 63 13.16 -18.58 -18.63
CA GLN A 63 12.18 -18.20 -17.62
C GLN A 63 12.59 -16.97 -16.82
N ALA A 64 13.89 -16.72 -16.61
CA ALA A 64 14.38 -15.60 -15.81
C ALA A 64 14.11 -14.24 -16.50
N GLU A 65 14.13 -14.22 -17.83
CA GLU A 65 13.80 -13.01 -18.60
C GLU A 65 12.38 -12.50 -18.35
N LYS A 66 11.43 -13.39 -18.03
CA LYS A 66 10.04 -13.02 -17.74
C LYS A 66 9.91 -12.16 -16.48
N PHE A 67 10.87 -12.28 -15.55
CA PHE A 67 10.90 -11.51 -14.32
C PHE A 67 11.57 -10.14 -14.51
N LEU A 68 12.51 -10.03 -15.46
CA LEU A 68 13.34 -8.84 -15.64
C LEU A 68 12.85 -7.91 -16.74
N PHE A 69 12.22 -8.43 -17.79
CA PHE A 69 11.84 -7.66 -18.98
C PHE A 69 10.36 -7.81 -19.31
N ILE A 70 9.79 -6.74 -19.87
CA ILE A 70 8.43 -6.71 -20.39
C ILE A 70 8.42 -7.41 -21.76
N LYS A 71 7.59 -8.45 -21.95
CA LYS A 71 7.66 -9.35 -23.12
C LYS A 71 6.76 -8.96 -24.30
N TYR A 72 5.60 -8.35 -24.05
CA TYR A 72 4.56 -8.19 -25.06
C TYR A 72 4.75 -6.94 -25.94
N ARG A 73 5.91 -6.77 -26.57
CA ARG A 73 6.14 -5.67 -27.52
C ARG A 73 5.53 -6.02 -28.88
N ASP A 74 4.64 -5.17 -29.38
CA ASP A 74 4.10 -5.26 -30.73
C ASP A 74 5.14 -4.70 -31.73
N PRO A 75 5.61 -5.51 -32.70
CA PRO A 75 6.61 -5.10 -33.67
C PRO A 75 6.12 -4.04 -34.66
N GLU A 76 4.80 -3.93 -34.91
CA GLU A 76 4.26 -2.99 -35.90
C GLU A 76 3.98 -1.61 -35.28
N THR A 77 3.45 -1.58 -34.06
CA THR A 77 3.09 -0.33 -33.38
C THR A 77 4.17 0.16 -32.41
N GLY A 78 5.12 -0.70 -32.04
CA GLY A 78 6.14 -0.42 -31.02
C GLY A 78 5.60 -0.32 -29.59
N LEU A 79 4.29 -0.53 -29.39
CA LEU A 79 3.60 -0.45 -28.10
C LEU A 79 3.66 -1.79 -27.37
N TYR A 80 3.49 -1.76 -26.05
CA TYR A 80 3.45 -2.97 -25.22
C TYR A 80 2.01 -3.37 -24.93
N ALA A 81 1.64 -4.60 -25.30
CA ALA A 81 0.37 -5.20 -24.94
C ALA A 81 0.44 -5.79 -23.51
N LYS A 82 -0.73 -6.08 -22.93
CA LYS A 82 -0.83 -6.74 -21.62
C LYS A 82 -0.95 -8.24 -21.80
N GLY A 83 -0.29 -9.03 -20.96
CA GLY A 83 -0.50 -10.47 -20.95
C GLY A 83 -0.23 -11.14 -19.61
N LYS A 84 -0.44 -12.46 -19.56
CA LYS A 84 -0.37 -13.23 -18.31
C LYS A 84 1.03 -13.28 -17.71
N ASP A 85 2.06 -13.19 -18.56
CA ASP A 85 3.45 -13.23 -18.10
C ASP A 85 3.89 -11.93 -17.39
N ASP A 86 3.11 -10.84 -17.46
CA ASP A 86 3.40 -9.60 -16.72
C ASP A 86 3.39 -9.80 -15.20
N ILE A 87 2.73 -10.86 -14.70
CA ILE A 87 2.71 -11.19 -13.28
C ILE A 87 4.09 -11.55 -12.74
N TYR A 88 4.96 -12.16 -13.56
CA TYR A 88 6.32 -12.49 -13.17
C TYR A 88 7.16 -11.21 -13.00
N PHE A 89 7.03 -10.28 -13.95
CA PHE A 89 7.67 -8.97 -13.85
C PHE A 89 7.19 -8.18 -12.62
N VAL A 90 5.88 -8.08 -12.42
CA VAL A 90 5.32 -7.35 -11.26
C VAL A 90 5.72 -8.01 -9.95
N SER A 91 5.66 -9.34 -9.84
CA SER A 91 6.05 -10.05 -8.61
C SER A 91 7.53 -9.87 -8.28
N PHE A 92 8.41 -9.85 -9.29
CA PHE A 92 9.83 -9.54 -9.10
C PHE A 92 10.02 -8.15 -8.48
N TRP A 93 9.40 -7.12 -9.04
CA TRP A 93 9.53 -5.75 -8.51
C TRP A 93 8.91 -5.59 -7.12
N VAL A 94 7.81 -6.29 -6.82
CA VAL A 94 7.25 -6.32 -5.45
C VAL A 94 8.24 -6.93 -4.46
N ILE A 95 8.88 -8.05 -4.80
CA ILE A 95 9.91 -8.68 -3.96
C ILE A 95 11.12 -7.76 -3.81
N MET A 96 11.56 -7.14 -4.89
CA MET A 96 12.70 -6.22 -4.91
C MET A 96 12.46 -4.97 -4.04
N PHE A 97 11.28 -4.35 -4.11
CA PHE A 97 10.94 -3.21 -3.25
C PHE A 97 10.74 -3.63 -1.79
N THR A 98 10.23 -4.84 -1.55
CA THR A 98 10.13 -5.41 -0.19
C THR A 98 11.52 -5.63 0.42
N PHE A 99 12.47 -6.13 -0.38
CA PHE A 99 13.88 -6.25 0.00
C PHE A 99 14.49 -4.89 0.30
N LEU A 100 14.33 -3.91 -0.60
CA LEU A 100 14.88 -2.56 -0.44
C LEU A 100 14.38 -1.92 0.86
N ARG A 101 13.08 -2.04 1.16
CA ARG A 101 12.50 -1.59 2.43
C ARG A 101 13.20 -2.23 3.63
N ALA A 102 13.35 -3.55 3.63
CA ALA A 102 13.97 -4.29 4.72
C ALA A 102 15.46 -3.90 4.88
N ALA A 103 16.20 -3.80 3.79
CA ALA A 103 17.61 -3.41 3.79
C ALA A 103 17.82 -1.97 4.32
N VAL A 104 17.00 -1.01 3.90
CA VAL A 104 17.07 0.37 4.41
C VAL A 104 16.74 0.43 5.90
N MET A 105 15.72 -0.29 6.35
CA MET A 105 15.40 -0.33 7.78
C MET A 105 16.55 -0.94 8.60
N GLU A 106 17.06 -2.09 8.20
CA GLU A 106 18.06 -2.86 8.96
C GLU A 106 19.47 -2.24 8.91
N HIS A 107 19.92 -1.80 7.73
CA HIS A 107 21.30 -1.36 7.52
C HIS A 107 21.50 0.16 7.59
N LEU A 108 20.44 0.96 7.49
CA LEU A 108 20.54 2.41 7.58
C LEU A 108 19.83 2.96 8.83
N LEU A 109 18.54 2.70 8.98
CA LEU A 109 17.73 3.39 10.01
C LEU A 109 17.94 2.84 11.42
N ILE A 110 17.99 1.52 11.60
CA ILE A 110 18.27 0.89 12.91
C ILE A 110 19.65 1.28 13.46
N PRO A 111 20.77 1.26 12.69
CA PRO A 111 22.07 1.67 13.23
C PRO A 111 22.11 3.16 13.58
N ILE A 112 21.44 4.03 12.80
CA ILE A 112 21.29 5.45 13.16
C ILE A 112 20.54 5.57 14.50
N ALA A 113 19.43 4.85 14.67
CA ALA A 113 18.65 4.87 15.91
C ALA A 113 19.45 4.38 17.13
N LYS A 114 20.29 3.35 16.94
CA LYS A 114 21.18 2.82 17.98
C LYS A 114 22.28 3.82 18.34
N LYS A 115 22.87 4.49 17.35
CA LYS A 115 23.91 5.52 17.57
C LYS A 115 23.37 6.70 18.39
N GLU A 116 22.13 7.10 18.12
CA GLU A 116 21.45 8.20 18.83
C GLU A 116 20.76 7.76 20.14
N GLY A 117 20.90 6.50 20.56
CA GLY A 117 20.35 6.01 21.84
C GLY A 117 18.82 5.91 21.90
N ILE A 118 18.13 5.79 20.77
CA ILE A 118 16.66 5.73 20.71
C ILE A 118 16.16 4.37 21.23
N LYS A 119 15.30 4.38 22.25
CA LYS A 119 14.79 3.16 22.90
C LYS A 119 13.94 2.27 21.97
N THR A 120 13.18 2.87 21.05
CA THR A 120 12.24 2.18 20.15
C THR A 120 12.74 2.18 18.69
N THR A 121 13.90 1.57 18.47
CA THR A 121 14.61 1.55 17.17
C THR A 121 13.76 1.05 16.00
N ILE A 122 12.94 0.01 16.20
CA ILE A 122 12.08 -0.56 15.15
C ILE A 122 11.03 0.46 14.71
N ARG A 123 10.33 1.10 15.66
CA ARG A 123 9.31 2.11 15.34
C ARG A 123 9.94 3.33 14.67
N PHE A 124 11.12 3.74 15.13
CA PHE A 124 11.89 4.79 14.44
C PHE A 124 12.20 4.41 13.00
N ALA A 125 12.64 3.17 12.74
CA ALA A 125 12.92 2.70 11.39
C ALA A 125 11.67 2.61 10.52
N GLU A 126 10.52 2.21 11.07
CA GLU A 126 9.23 2.21 10.36
C GLU A 126 8.81 3.62 9.94
N GLN A 127 8.87 4.58 10.86
CA GLN A 127 8.53 5.97 10.56
C GLN A 127 9.57 6.63 9.64
N GLY A 128 10.85 6.32 9.83
CA GLY A 128 11.93 6.79 8.96
C GLY A 128 11.81 6.28 7.53
N TRP A 129 11.38 5.02 7.35
CA TRP A 129 11.09 4.48 6.01
C TRP A 129 9.93 5.24 5.35
N LEU A 130 8.84 5.49 6.06
CA LEU A 130 7.72 6.29 5.55
C LEU A 130 8.19 7.69 5.15
N PHE A 131 8.97 8.35 6.00
CA PHE A 131 9.53 9.67 5.71
C PHE A 131 10.38 9.66 4.43
N ILE A 132 11.35 8.73 4.32
CA ILE A 132 12.18 8.60 3.11
C ILE A 132 11.31 8.37 1.88
N TYR A 133 10.38 7.42 1.94
CA TYR A 133 9.50 7.09 0.83
C TYR A 133 8.67 8.28 0.34
N TYR A 134 8.03 9.01 1.27
CA TYR A 134 7.22 10.17 0.93
C TYR A 134 8.08 11.35 0.46
N SER A 135 9.24 11.60 1.08
CA SER A 135 10.16 12.65 0.63
C SER A 135 10.69 12.38 -0.77
N THR A 136 11.08 11.14 -1.10
CA THR A 136 11.51 10.78 -2.46
C THR A 136 10.35 10.90 -3.46
N SER A 137 9.17 10.39 -3.13
CA SER A 137 8.00 10.49 -4.01
C SER A 137 7.57 11.94 -4.25
N TRP A 138 7.57 12.76 -3.20
CA TRP A 138 7.25 14.19 -3.26
C TRP A 138 8.27 14.97 -4.09
N THR A 139 9.57 14.76 -3.84
CA THR A 139 10.64 15.45 -4.58
C THR A 139 10.65 15.08 -6.06
N LEU A 140 10.39 13.81 -6.42
CA LEU A 140 10.20 13.40 -7.82
C LEU A 140 8.98 14.08 -8.45
N GLY A 141 7.85 14.12 -7.74
CA GLY A 141 6.65 14.81 -8.21
C GLY A 141 6.84 16.32 -8.37
N MET A 142 7.58 16.95 -7.45
CA MET A 142 7.94 18.36 -7.51
C MET A 142 8.98 18.63 -8.59
N LEU A 143 9.97 17.75 -8.79
CA LEU A 143 10.93 17.87 -9.89
C LEU A 143 10.22 17.80 -11.24
N ALA A 144 9.26 16.89 -11.41
CA ALA A 144 8.41 16.86 -12.59
C ALA A 144 7.64 18.18 -12.80
N LYS A 145 7.20 18.83 -11.71
CA LYS A 145 6.60 20.17 -11.76
C LYS A 145 7.62 21.31 -11.94
N THR A 146 8.85 21.19 -11.47
CA THR A 146 9.90 22.21 -11.70
C THR A 146 10.36 22.16 -13.14
N LEU A 147 10.43 20.97 -13.74
CA LEU A 147 10.61 20.76 -15.18
C LEU A 147 9.45 21.38 -15.99
N LYS A 148 8.23 21.45 -15.44
CA LYS A 148 7.12 22.27 -15.99
C LYS A 148 7.44 23.76 -15.98
N TYR A 149 7.93 24.30 -14.86
CA TYR A 149 8.25 25.72 -14.69
C TYR A 149 9.46 26.18 -15.52
N LEU A 150 10.35 25.26 -15.92
CA LEU A 150 11.50 25.52 -16.81
C LEU A 150 11.11 25.81 -18.28
N GLY A 151 9.81 25.93 -18.60
CA GLY A 151 9.34 26.50 -19.87
C GLY A 151 8.45 25.58 -20.72
N TYR A 152 8.22 24.33 -20.31
CA TYR A 152 7.35 23.38 -21.02
C TYR A 152 5.87 23.42 -20.56
N ASN A 153 5.33 24.61 -20.34
CA ASN A 153 4.00 24.82 -19.74
C ASN A 153 2.85 24.15 -20.51
N ARG A 154 2.88 24.24 -21.85
CA ARG A 154 1.86 23.61 -22.73
C ARG A 154 1.81 22.10 -22.57
N VAL A 155 2.97 21.44 -22.45
CA VAL A 155 3.05 19.98 -22.31
C VAL A 155 2.43 19.56 -20.99
N CYS A 156 2.73 20.24 -19.89
CA CYS A 156 2.21 19.83 -18.60
C CYS A 156 0.74 20.17 -18.37
N ASP A 157 0.21 21.21 -19.01
CA ASP A 157 -1.24 21.48 -18.99
C ASP A 157 -1.99 20.44 -19.83
N VAL A 158 -1.44 20.07 -21.00
CA VAL A 158 -1.98 18.98 -21.82
C VAL A 158 -1.91 17.64 -21.07
N LEU A 159 -0.79 17.34 -20.40
CA LEU A 159 -0.64 16.13 -19.59
C LEU A 159 -1.57 16.11 -18.37
N PHE A 160 -1.81 17.26 -17.74
CA PHE A 160 -2.76 17.37 -16.63
C PHE A 160 -4.20 17.15 -17.10
N VAL A 161 -4.60 17.76 -18.23
CA VAL A 161 -5.93 17.55 -18.82
C VAL A 161 -6.10 16.09 -19.26
N PHE A 162 -5.08 15.51 -19.89
CA PHE A 162 -5.08 14.09 -20.24
C PHE A 162 -5.20 13.19 -19.00
N PHE A 163 -4.46 13.51 -17.92
CA PHE A 163 -4.58 12.81 -16.64
C PHE A 163 -5.98 12.93 -16.04
N MET A 164 -6.59 14.12 -16.08
CA MET A 164 -7.96 14.34 -15.57
C MET A 164 -8.99 13.53 -16.37
N ILE A 165 -8.89 13.54 -17.70
CA ILE A 165 -9.78 12.76 -18.58
C ILE A 165 -9.58 11.26 -18.33
N SER A 166 -8.32 10.80 -18.29
CA SER A 166 -7.96 9.41 -18.00
C SER A 166 -8.48 8.98 -16.63
N TRP A 167 -8.36 9.83 -15.60
CA TRP A 167 -8.87 9.58 -14.26
C TRP A 167 -10.40 9.46 -14.24
N ILE A 168 -11.13 10.33 -14.94
CA ILE A 168 -12.59 10.25 -15.04
C ILE A 168 -13.01 8.93 -15.72
N ILE A 169 -12.40 8.59 -16.87
CA ILE A 169 -12.71 7.36 -17.60
C ILE A 169 -12.43 6.13 -16.73
N THR A 170 -11.21 6.05 -16.19
CA THR A 170 -10.78 4.86 -15.43
C THR A 170 -11.54 4.71 -14.10
N ARG A 171 -11.89 5.80 -13.42
CA ARG A 171 -12.52 5.75 -12.09
C ARG A 171 -14.03 5.84 -12.10
N HIS A 172 -14.66 6.44 -13.11
CA HIS A 172 -16.11 6.56 -13.15
C HIS A 172 -16.72 5.58 -14.16
N VAL A 173 -16.13 5.47 -15.35
CA VAL A 173 -16.68 4.61 -16.42
C VAL A 173 -16.24 3.16 -16.22
N LEU A 174 -14.94 2.88 -16.21
CA LEU A 174 -14.44 1.50 -16.10
C LEU A 174 -14.77 0.87 -14.74
N TYR A 175 -14.66 1.63 -13.65
CA TYR A 175 -15.04 1.13 -12.34
C TYR A 175 -16.56 0.92 -12.22
N GLY A 176 -17.37 1.79 -12.83
CA GLY A 176 -18.82 1.58 -12.96
C GLY A 176 -19.14 0.30 -13.76
N PHE A 177 -18.38 0.04 -14.83
CA PHE A 177 -18.48 -1.20 -15.60
C PHE A 177 -18.11 -2.44 -14.76
N VAL A 178 -17.09 -2.35 -13.89
CA VAL A 178 -16.75 -3.45 -12.96
C VAL A 178 -17.89 -3.71 -11.98
N ILE A 179 -18.55 -2.67 -11.46
CA ILE A 179 -19.73 -2.83 -10.59
C ILE A 179 -20.87 -3.51 -11.38
N TYR A 180 -21.12 -3.07 -12.62
CA TYR A 180 -22.14 -3.67 -13.48
C TYR A 180 -21.84 -5.15 -13.78
N SER A 181 -20.62 -5.50 -14.20
CA SER A 181 -20.23 -6.88 -14.45
C SER A 181 -20.32 -7.75 -13.19
N THR A 182 -19.93 -7.22 -12.03
CA THR A 182 -20.05 -7.92 -10.73
C THR A 182 -21.50 -8.13 -10.30
N TRP A 183 -22.43 -7.31 -10.78
CA TRP A 183 -23.85 -7.44 -10.50
C TRP A 183 -24.57 -8.35 -11.52
N ALA A 184 -24.36 -8.09 -12.82
CA ALA A 184 -25.11 -8.68 -13.92
C ALA A 184 -24.49 -9.95 -14.47
N GLU A 185 -23.16 -10.06 -14.56
CA GLU A 185 -22.49 -11.17 -15.27
C GLU A 185 -21.95 -12.24 -14.33
N SER A 186 -21.77 -11.92 -13.06
CA SER A 186 -21.20 -12.83 -12.05
C SER A 186 -21.95 -14.16 -11.94
N HIS A 187 -23.27 -14.19 -12.20
CA HIS A 187 -24.07 -15.41 -12.19
C HIS A 187 -23.79 -16.36 -13.35
N GLN A 188 -23.17 -15.87 -14.42
CA GLN A 188 -22.79 -16.70 -15.58
C GLN A 188 -21.46 -17.42 -15.35
N TYR A 189 -20.60 -16.88 -14.48
CA TYR A 189 -19.25 -17.41 -14.24
C TYR A 189 -19.08 -18.07 -12.87
N LEU A 190 -19.96 -17.79 -11.90
CA LEU A 190 -19.86 -18.31 -10.52
C LEU A 190 -21.16 -18.99 -10.12
N THR A 191 -21.07 -20.26 -9.70
CA THR A 191 -22.17 -20.98 -9.07
C THR A 191 -22.31 -20.51 -7.62
N TYR A 192 -23.41 -19.83 -7.28
CA TYR A 192 -23.69 -19.34 -5.92
C TYR A 192 -24.18 -20.42 -4.96
N ASN A 193 -23.37 -21.44 -4.75
CA ASN A 193 -23.68 -22.51 -3.82
C ASN A 193 -22.54 -22.67 -2.82
N TRP A 194 -22.86 -22.71 -1.52
CA TRP A 194 -21.86 -22.97 -0.49
C TRP A 194 -21.62 -24.48 -0.39
N LEU A 195 -20.70 -25.00 -1.20
CA LEU A 195 -20.25 -26.40 -1.19
C LEU A 195 -18.71 -26.46 -1.18
N PRO A 196 -18.09 -26.42 0.00
CA PRO A 196 -16.63 -26.44 0.13
C PRO A 196 -16.00 -27.72 -0.42
N GLU A 197 -16.71 -28.85 -0.40
CA GLU A 197 -16.23 -30.13 -0.97
C GLU A 197 -16.03 -30.10 -2.48
N LYS A 198 -16.75 -29.24 -3.20
CA LYS A 198 -16.64 -29.06 -4.65
C LYS A 198 -15.87 -27.79 -5.04
N GLY A 199 -15.27 -27.10 -4.06
CA GLY A 199 -14.53 -25.85 -4.27
C GLY A 199 -15.41 -24.61 -4.46
N PHE A 200 -16.71 -24.67 -4.15
CA PHE A 200 -17.61 -23.51 -4.24
C PHE A 200 -17.71 -22.78 -2.90
N TYR A 201 -17.08 -21.60 -2.83
CA TYR A 201 -17.01 -20.77 -1.62
C TYR A 201 -17.80 -19.47 -1.72
N PHE A 202 -18.47 -19.20 -2.84
CA PHE A 202 -19.07 -17.90 -3.10
C PHE A 202 -20.60 -17.95 -2.96
N THR A 203 -21.16 -17.11 -2.08
CA THR A 203 -22.62 -17.02 -1.85
C THR A 203 -23.18 -15.69 -2.32
N GLN A 204 -24.50 -15.62 -2.53
CA GLN A 204 -25.19 -14.37 -2.87
C GLN A 204 -25.01 -13.28 -1.79
N ASN A 205 -24.93 -13.67 -0.52
CA ASN A 205 -24.68 -12.74 0.58
C ASN A 205 -23.27 -12.14 0.50
N SER A 206 -22.27 -12.96 0.17
CA SER A 206 -20.89 -12.50 -0.06
C SER A 206 -20.81 -11.53 -1.25
N GLN A 207 -21.51 -11.83 -2.35
CA GLN A 207 -21.59 -10.93 -3.50
C GLN A 207 -22.18 -9.57 -3.13
N ARG A 208 -23.32 -9.54 -2.42
CA ARG A 208 -23.97 -8.30 -1.98
C ARG A 208 -23.07 -7.46 -1.05
N PHE A 209 -22.32 -8.12 -0.18
CA PHE A 209 -21.35 -7.46 0.69
C PHE A 209 -20.25 -6.74 -0.11
N PHE A 210 -19.60 -7.43 -1.05
CA PHE A 210 -18.58 -6.81 -1.89
C PHE A 210 -19.14 -5.71 -2.80
N LEU A 211 -20.35 -5.91 -3.34
CA LEU A 211 -21.04 -4.92 -4.16
C LEU A 211 -21.37 -3.65 -3.36
N SER A 212 -21.80 -3.79 -2.11
CA SER A 212 -22.01 -2.66 -1.19
C SER A 212 -20.71 -1.88 -0.96
N MET A 213 -19.58 -2.59 -0.73
CA MET A 213 -18.27 -1.93 -0.61
C MET A 213 -17.85 -1.22 -1.90
N PHE A 214 -18.13 -1.79 -3.07
CA PHE A 214 -17.79 -1.13 -4.32
C PHE A 214 -18.64 0.10 -4.60
N LEU A 215 -19.94 0.07 -4.26
CA LEU A 215 -20.84 1.20 -4.37
C LEU A 215 -20.48 2.33 -3.39
N SER A 216 -20.12 2.01 -2.15
CA SER A 216 -19.68 3.02 -1.19
C SER A 216 -18.39 3.71 -1.63
N LEU A 217 -17.44 2.94 -2.17
CA LEU A 217 -16.23 3.49 -2.77
C LEU A 217 -16.57 4.35 -4.00
N GLN A 218 -17.53 3.94 -4.83
CA GLN A 218 -17.97 4.74 -5.97
C GLN A 218 -18.60 6.06 -5.53
N ALA A 219 -19.39 6.06 -4.46
CA ALA A 219 -19.97 7.28 -3.90
C ALA A 219 -18.89 8.25 -3.42
N LEU A 220 -17.86 7.74 -2.72
CA LEU A 220 -16.72 8.55 -2.29
C LEU A 220 -15.99 9.17 -3.50
N ILE A 221 -15.74 8.38 -4.54
CA ILE A 221 -15.07 8.85 -5.76
C ILE A 221 -15.90 9.95 -6.47
N ASN A 222 -17.22 9.78 -6.55
CA ASN A 222 -18.12 10.81 -7.09
C ASN A 222 -18.13 12.09 -6.25
N PHE A 223 -18.07 11.97 -4.92
CA PHE A 223 -17.95 13.12 -4.02
C PHE A 223 -16.67 13.92 -4.28
N TRP A 224 -15.52 13.24 -4.45
CA TRP A 224 -14.27 13.90 -4.82
C TRP A 224 -14.33 14.56 -6.19
N LEU A 225 -14.97 13.92 -7.19
CA LEU A 225 -15.20 14.52 -8.51
C LEU A 225 -16.05 15.80 -8.40
N TYR A 226 -17.11 15.78 -7.58
CA TYR A 226 -17.95 16.95 -7.32
C TYR A 226 -17.12 18.12 -6.74
N LEU A 227 -16.26 17.85 -5.75
CA LEU A 227 -15.38 18.88 -5.18
C LEU A 227 -14.43 19.47 -6.24
N ILE A 228 -13.86 18.64 -7.12
CA ILE A 228 -12.99 19.10 -8.22
C ILE A 228 -13.77 20.01 -9.18
N PHE A 229 -14.96 19.62 -9.62
CA PHE A 229 -15.78 20.45 -10.51
C PHE A 229 -16.26 21.73 -9.84
N ARG A 230 -16.62 21.69 -8.55
CA ARG A 230 -17.00 22.87 -7.78
C ARG A 230 -15.87 23.89 -7.73
N ILE A 231 -14.64 23.45 -7.48
CA ILE A 231 -13.44 24.30 -7.48
C ILE A 231 -13.17 24.83 -8.89
N ALA A 232 -13.20 23.96 -9.91
CA ALA A 232 -12.97 24.38 -11.30
C ALA A 232 -13.97 25.46 -11.75
N PHE A 233 -15.25 25.30 -11.43
CA PHE A 233 -16.28 26.27 -11.79
C PHE A 233 -16.16 27.59 -11.03
N ARG A 234 -15.73 27.55 -9.76
CA ARG A 234 -15.40 28.74 -8.98
C ARG A 234 -14.23 29.52 -9.59
N VAL A 235 -13.17 28.83 -10.01
CA VAL A 235 -12.00 29.44 -10.65
C VAL A 235 -12.37 30.08 -12.00
N ILE A 236 -13.23 29.43 -12.80
CA ILE A 236 -13.71 29.99 -14.08
C ILE A 236 -14.51 31.29 -13.87
N ARG A 237 -15.18 31.45 -12.73
CA ARG A 237 -15.92 32.68 -12.38
C ARG A 237 -15.04 33.84 -11.88
N GLY A 238 -13.72 33.64 -11.79
CA GLY A 238 -12.76 34.68 -11.40
C GLY A 238 -12.54 34.80 -9.89
N GLU A 239 -13.12 33.91 -9.08
CA GLU A 239 -12.84 33.84 -7.64
C GLU A 239 -11.50 33.11 -7.40
N SER A 240 -10.71 33.62 -6.46
CA SER A 240 -9.44 32.98 -6.06
C SER A 240 -9.69 31.57 -5.55
N ALA A 241 -8.76 30.64 -5.85
CA ALA A 241 -8.80 29.24 -5.44
C ALA A 241 -8.54 29.08 -3.93
N LYS A 242 -9.35 29.71 -3.07
CA LYS A 242 -9.36 29.43 -1.63
C LYS A 242 -9.82 27.99 -1.41
N ASP A 243 -8.97 27.24 -0.71
CA ASP A 243 -9.20 25.84 -0.38
C ASP A 243 -10.41 25.72 0.55
N VAL A 244 -11.42 24.92 0.16
CA VAL A 244 -12.66 24.68 0.95
C VAL A 244 -12.40 23.68 2.09
N ARG A 245 -11.16 23.21 2.24
CA ARG A 245 -10.80 22.08 3.08
C ARG A 245 -10.64 22.42 4.57
N SER A 246 -10.92 23.65 5.02
CA SER A 246 -10.59 24.12 6.38
C SER A 246 -11.60 25.06 7.08
N ASP A 247 -12.81 25.30 6.55
CA ASP A 247 -13.76 26.26 7.14
C ASP A 247 -14.55 25.68 8.34
N GLY A 248 -13.88 25.09 9.33
CA GLY A 248 -14.53 24.37 10.43
C GLY A 248 -14.14 24.77 11.86
N GLU A 249 -13.18 25.67 12.09
CA GLU A 249 -12.74 26.04 13.44
C GLU A 249 -12.26 27.49 13.54
N THR A 250 -13.14 28.45 13.30
CA THR A 250 -13.00 29.81 13.87
C THR A 250 -14.37 30.45 13.82
N ASP A 251 -15.06 30.49 14.95
CA ASP A 251 -15.95 31.58 15.42
C ASP A 251 -16.73 31.07 16.65
N GLU A 252 -16.08 31.07 17.82
CA GLU A 252 -16.69 31.17 19.17
C GLU A 252 -15.57 31.31 20.23
N GLU A 253 -14.97 32.51 20.30
CA GLU A 253 -14.55 33.29 21.50
C GLU A 253 -13.68 34.49 21.11
#